data_AF-A0A421JK32-F1
#
_entry.id   AF-A0A421JK32-F1
#
_cell.length_a   1.000
_cell.length_b   1.000
_cell.length_c   1.000
_cell.angle_alpha   90.00
_cell.angle_beta   90.00
_cell.angle_gamma   90.00
#
_symmetry.space_group_name_H-M   'P 1'
#
loop_
_entity.id
_entity.type
_entity.pdbx_description
1 polymer ?
#
loop_
_entity_poly.entity_id
_entity_poly.type
_entity_poly.pdbx_seq_one_letter_code
_entity_poly.pdbx_strand_id
1 'polypeptide(L)'
;MLHTTPQFYCVYLLQSIPKPRTFYIGSTPDITRRLRQHNGDLKAGGAFRTKRAGCRPWKVCLIVYNFPSRISALQFEHSLQHPQFTRRISADERISKSQGVSVHQRLANVKLLVGSAGFGRLGLRVRIFEQEVLDAWEADRYGLGSGKVEFGGFDEFKMDDVNDFDKFKEKVLNEEIVCSVCHTSIDVFKDVPLLTTREELSEFLGEFPLIVDSYEYRSSWL
;
A
#
# COMPACT_ATOMS: atom_id res chain seq x y z
N MET A 1 10.02 -18.00 9.73
CA MET A 1 9.04 -17.60 8.69
C MET A 1 9.65 -16.43 7.92
N LEU A 2 10.23 -16.70 6.74
CA LEU A 2 10.80 -15.66 5.89
C LEU A 2 9.63 -14.84 5.32
N HIS A 3 9.56 -13.58 5.72
CA HIS A 3 8.54 -12.65 5.23
C HIS A 3 9.08 -11.99 3.96
N THR A 4 8.49 -12.30 2.81
CA THR A 4 8.78 -11.62 1.56
C THR A 4 8.01 -10.31 1.49
N THR A 5 8.70 -9.21 1.20
CA THR A 5 8.10 -7.89 0.93
C THR A 5 7.12 -8.02 -0.24
N PRO A 6 5.85 -7.59 -0.11
CA PRO A 6 4.93 -7.62 -1.24
C PRO A 6 5.45 -6.70 -2.36
N GLN A 7 5.38 -7.18 -3.60
CA GLN A 7 5.84 -6.44 -4.80
C GLN A 7 5.29 -5.01 -4.86
N PHE A 8 4.01 -4.86 -4.50
CA PHE A 8 3.38 -3.57 -4.31
C PHE A 8 2.27 -3.68 -3.25
N TYR A 9 2.17 -2.66 -2.41
CA TYR A 9 1.00 -2.47 -1.55
C TYR A 9 0.80 -0.97 -1.32
N CYS A 10 -0.44 -0.51 -1.36
CA CYS A 10 -0.77 0.87 -1.09
C CYS A 10 -2.00 1.01 -0.18
N VAL A 11 -2.07 2.17 0.47
CA VAL A 11 -3.28 2.70 1.09
C VAL A 11 -3.74 3.85 0.20
N TYR A 12 -5.02 3.90 -0.14
CA TYR A 12 -5.57 4.85 -1.10
C TYR A 12 -6.70 5.68 -0.50
N LEU A 13 -6.87 6.89 -1.03
CA LEU A 13 -8.03 7.74 -0.80
C LEU A 13 -8.83 7.86 -2.11
N LEU A 14 -10.07 7.37 -2.10
CA LEU A 14 -11.02 7.62 -3.17
C LEU A 14 -11.94 8.78 -2.82
N GLN A 15 -12.39 9.48 -3.85
CA GLN A 15 -13.44 10.48 -3.77
C GLN A 15 -14.55 10.12 -4.75
N SER A 16 -15.79 10.29 -4.32
CA SER A 16 -16.95 10.14 -5.19
C SER A 16 -17.03 11.35 -6.13
N ILE A 17 -17.12 11.09 -7.44
CA ILE A 17 -17.32 12.13 -8.45
C ILE A 17 -18.69 12.85 -8.26
N PRO A 18 -19.83 12.15 -8.16
CA PRO A 18 -21.13 12.82 -7.97
C PRO A 18 -21.32 13.43 -6.58
N LYS A 19 -20.52 13.02 -5.57
CA LYS A 19 -20.61 13.52 -4.19
C LYS A 19 -19.22 13.87 -3.66
N PRO A 20 -18.61 15.01 -4.04
CA PRO A 20 -17.20 15.33 -3.75
C PRO A 20 -16.79 15.35 -2.27
N ARG A 21 -17.75 15.49 -1.34
CA ARG A 21 -17.49 15.40 0.12
C ARG A 21 -17.46 13.96 0.65
N THR A 22 -17.73 12.98 -0.20
CA THR A 22 -17.75 11.55 0.15
C THR A 22 -16.43 10.92 -0.25
N PHE A 23 -15.72 10.39 0.75
CA PHE A 23 -14.43 9.75 0.58
C PHE A 23 -14.46 8.31 1.06
N TYR A 24 -13.55 7.49 0.54
CA TYR A 24 -13.30 6.13 0.99
C TYR A 24 -11.80 5.92 1.17
N ILE A 25 -11.40 5.30 2.28
CA ILE A 25 -10.02 4.90 2.55
C ILE A 25 -9.98 3.38 2.52
N GLY A 26 -9.02 2.81 1.82
CA GLY A 26 -8.77 1.37 1.83
C GLY A 26 -7.32 1.06 1.51
N SER A 27 -6.98 -0.23 1.55
CA SER A 27 -5.68 -0.71 1.09
C SER A 27 -5.82 -1.84 0.08
N THR A 28 -4.81 -2.00 -0.78
CA THR A 28 -4.81 -3.00 -1.86
C THR A 28 -3.39 -3.26 -2.38
N PRO A 29 -3.09 -4.49 -2.81
CA PRO A 29 -1.90 -4.78 -3.61
C PRO A 29 -2.08 -4.41 -5.09
N ASP A 30 -3.28 -4.02 -5.54
CA ASP A 30 -3.61 -3.66 -6.92
C ASP A 30 -4.67 -2.55 -6.93
N ILE A 31 -4.25 -1.32 -7.25
CA ILE A 31 -5.11 -0.13 -7.18
C ILE A 31 -6.08 -0.05 -8.37
N THR A 32 -5.63 -0.42 -9.56
CA THR A 32 -6.42 -0.38 -10.80
C THR A 32 -7.59 -1.36 -10.72
N ARG A 33 -7.33 -2.61 -10.34
CA ARG A 33 -8.38 -3.61 -10.15
C ARG A 33 -9.33 -3.20 -9.02
N ARG A 34 -8.79 -2.65 -7.92
CA ARG A 34 -9.63 -2.22 -6.78
C ARG A 34 -10.54 -1.06 -7.13
N LEU A 35 -10.09 -0.10 -7.94
CA LEU A 35 -10.93 1.00 -8.44
C LEU A 35 -12.11 0.47 -9.25
N ARG A 36 -11.85 -0.47 -10.18
CA ARG A 36 -12.88 -1.15 -10.99
C ARG A 36 -13.89 -1.89 -10.13
N GLN A 37 -13.45 -2.55 -9.05
CA GLN A 37 -14.36 -3.18 -8.07
C GLN A 37 -15.25 -2.15 -7.35
N HIS A 38 -14.72 -0.98 -7.00
CA HIS A 38 -15.50 0.09 -6.36
C HIS A 38 -16.53 0.71 -7.32
N ASN A 39 -16.18 0.84 -8.60
CA ASN A 39 -17.06 1.35 -9.66
C ASN A 39 -18.09 0.32 -10.15
N GLY A 40 -17.89 -0.96 -9.85
CA GLY A 40 -18.82 -2.02 -10.20
C GLY A 40 -18.55 -2.66 -11.56
N ASP A 41 -17.41 -2.35 -12.18
CA ASP A 41 -16.98 -2.95 -13.44
C ASP A 41 -16.59 -4.44 -13.26
N LEU A 42 -16.33 -4.84 -12.01
CA LEU A 42 -16.03 -6.22 -11.61
C LEU A 42 -17.13 -6.74 -10.67
N LYS A 43 -17.69 -7.92 -11.00
CA LYS A 43 -18.84 -8.52 -10.30
C LYS A 43 -18.55 -8.92 -8.83
N ALA A 44 -17.28 -9.15 -8.47
CA ALA A 44 -16.87 -9.61 -7.14
C ALA A 44 -15.89 -8.65 -6.44
N GLY A 45 -16.01 -8.51 -5.12
CA GLY A 45 -15.01 -7.85 -4.25
C GLY A 45 -15.20 -6.35 -3.98
N GLY A 46 -16.28 -5.72 -4.45
CA GLY A 46 -16.57 -4.32 -4.14
C GLY A 46 -17.00 -4.11 -2.68
N ALA A 47 -16.42 -3.12 -1.99
CA ALA A 47 -16.76 -2.79 -0.61
C ALA A 47 -18.25 -2.39 -0.47
N PHE A 48 -18.92 -2.88 0.57
CA PHE A 48 -20.35 -2.61 0.81
C PHE A 48 -20.68 -1.10 0.86
N ARG A 49 -19.79 -0.29 1.45
CA ARG A 49 -19.96 1.18 1.56
C ARG A 49 -19.92 1.91 0.21
N THR A 50 -19.34 1.33 -0.84
CA THR A 50 -19.29 1.93 -2.18
C THR A 50 -20.39 1.42 -3.11
N LYS A 51 -21.30 0.58 -2.59
CA LYS A 51 -22.57 0.20 -3.24
C LYS A 51 -23.72 1.18 -2.93
N ARG A 52 -23.50 2.18 -2.06
CA ARG A 52 -24.51 3.23 -1.78
C ARG A 52 -24.92 3.91 -3.09
N ALA A 53 -26.23 3.97 -3.32
CA ALA A 53 -26.80 4.56 -4.53
C ALA A 53 -26.29 5.99 -4.76
N GLY A 54 -25.83 6.25 -5.99
CA GLY A 54 -25.36 7.57 -6.44
C GLY A 54 -24.01 8.03 -5.89
N CYS A 55 -23.15 7.15 -5.35
CA CYS A 55 -21.77 7.50 -4.99
C CYS A 55 -20.72 7.10 -6.06
N ARG A 56 -21.10 6.26 -7.02
CA ARG A 56 -20.27 5.89 -8.15
C ARG A 56 -20.48 6.88 -9.31
N PRO A 57 -19.48 7.13 -10.16
CA PRO A 57 -18.12 6.56 -10.10
C PRO A 57 -17.24 7.23 -9.03
N TRP A 58 -16.20 6.52 -8.63
CA TRP A 58 -15.11 6.94 -7.75
C TRP A 58 -13.88 7.24 -8.59
N LYS A 59 -13.09 8.23 -8.15
CA LYS A 59 -11.74 8.53 -8.63
C LYS A 59 -10.71 8.34 -7.52
N VAL A 60 -9.48 7.98 -7.89
CA VAL A 60 -8.36 7.85 -6.94
C VAL A 60 -7.74 9.23 -6.77
N CYS A 61 -7.79 9.78 -5.56
CA CYS A 61 -7.20 11.10 -5.29
C CYS A 61 -5.72 11.02 -4.96
N LEU A 62 -5.36 10.08 -4.08
CA LEU A 62 -3.99 9.85 -3.66
C LEU A 62 -3.76 8.40 -3.24
N ILE A 63 -2.51 7.97 -3.32
CA ILE A 63 -2.03 6.73 -2.71
C ILE A 63 -0.82 7.02 -1.82
N VAL A 64 -0.71 6.25 -0.75
CA VAL A 64 0.54 6.04 0.01
C VAL A 64 0.99 4.64 -0.31
N TYR A 65 2.24 4.46 -0.74
CA TYR A 65 2.75 3.16 -1.20
C TYR A 65 4.19 2.96 -0.75
N ASN A 66 4.80 1.85 -1.21
CA ASN A 66 6.09 1.34 -0.74
C ASN A 66 6.02 0.75 0.68
N PHE A 67 4.89 0.15 1.05
CA PHE A 67 4.76 -0.53 2.34
C PHE A 67 5.59 -1.82 2.34
N PRO A 68 6.42 -2.07 3.37
CA PRO A 68 7.23 -3.27 3.45
C PRO A 68 6.40 -4.53 3.72
N SER A 69 5.14 -4.41 4.13
CA SER A 69 4.26 -5.55 4.36
C SER A 69 2.79 -5.16 4.29
N ARG A 70 1.94 -6.14 3.99
CA ARG A 70 0.47 -5.99 4.12
C ARG A 70 0.07 -5.53 5.52
N ILE A 71 0.75 -6.03 6.56
CA ILE A 71 0.45 -5.68 7.95
C ILE A 71 0.71 -4.18 8.18
N SER A 72 1.84 -3.65 7.70
CA SER A 72 2.15 -2.23 7.84
C SER A 72 1.14 -1.33 7.11
N ALA A 73 0.68 -1.74 5.92
CA ALA A 73 -0.36 -1.03 5.18
C ALA A 73 -1.71 -1.04 5.92
N LEU A 74 -2.12 -2.18 6.49
CA LEU A 74 -3.36 -2.29 7.27
C LEU A 74 -3.31 -1.43 8.54
N GLN A 75 -2.16 -1.37 9.22
CA GLN A 75 -1.97 -0.50 10.38
C GLN A 75 -2.07 0.99 10.01
N PHE A 76 -1.54 1.36 8.84
CA PHE A 76 -1.64 2.72 8.31
C PHE A 76 -3.08 3.05 7.92
N GLU A 77 -3.75 2.16 7.17
CA GLU A 77 -5.17 2.29 6.79
C GLU A 77 -6.05 2.53 8.02
N HIS A 78 -5.93 1.68 9.04
CA HIS A 78 -6.70 1.81 10.27
C HIS A 78 -6.41 3.13 10.97
N SER A 79 -5.14 3.55 11.04
CA SER A 79 -4.76 4.83 11.64
C SER A 79 -5.36 6.03 10.89
N LEU A 80 -5.44 5.96 9.56
CA LEU A 80 -6.00 7.02 8.71
C LEU A 80 -7.53 7.04 8.72
N GLN A 81 -8.19 5.88 8.89
CA GLN A 81 -9.63 5.78 9.12
C GLN A 81 -10.03 6.30 10.51
N HIS A 82 -9.12 6.20 11.49
CA HIS A 82 -9.36 6.51 12.90
C HIS A 82 -8.28 7.44 13.51
N PRO A 83 -8.04 8.63 12.93
CA PRO A 83 -6.98 9.55 13.39
C PRO A 83 -7.17 10.03 14.84
N GLN A 84 -8.42 10.02 15.33
CA GLN A 84 -8.75 10.37 16.71
C GLN A 84 -8.33 9.33 17.75
N PHE A 85 -8.16 8.07 17.35
CA PHE A 85 -7.85 6.95 18.25
C PHE A 85 -6.43 6.41 18.04
N THR A 86 -5.78 6.75 16.93
CA THR A 86 -4.42 6.27 16.68
C THR A 86 -3.42 6.88 17.65
N ARG A 87 -2.54 6.02 18.17
CA ARG A 87 -1.36 6.41 18.98
C ARG A 87 -0.19 6.91 18.12
N ARG A 88 -0.33 6.83 16.78
CA ARG A 88 0.70 7.27 15.82
C ARG A 88 0.73 8.78 15.60
N ILE A 89 -0.31 9.49 16.07
CA ILE A 89 -0.39 10.94 16.08
C ILE A 89 -0.47 11.34 17.55
N SER A 90 0.42 12.25 17.98
CA SER A 90 0.43 12.74 19.36
C SER A 90 -0.87 13.50 19.68
N ALA A 91 -1.16 13.69 20.97
CA ALA A 91 -2.35 14.44 21.37
C ALA A 91 -2.29 15.89 20.87
N ASP A 92 -1.10 16.49 20.84
CA ASP A 92 -0.86 17.89 20.49
C ASP A 92 -0.95 18.14 18.98
N GLU A 93 -0.54 17.17 18.16
CA GLU A 93 -0.59 17.26 16.69
C GLU A 93 -1.96 16.87 16.10
N ARG A 94 -2.89 16.36 16.91
CA ARG A 94 -4.14 15.79 16.40
C ARG A 94 -5.08 16.86 15.85
N ILE A 95 -5.41 16.72 14.57
CA ILE A 95 -6.28 17.65 13.85
C ILE A 95 -7.76 17.35 14.13
N SER A 96 -8.30 18.06 15.13
CA SER A 96 -9.71 18.23 15.55
C SER A 96 -10.63 16.98 15.67
N LYS A 97 -11.58 17.03 16.63
CA LYS A 97 -12.46 15.91 17.04
C LYS A 97 -13.78 15.80 16.24
N SER A 98 -13.95 16.53 15.12
CA SER A 98 -15.26 16.66 14.45
C SER A 98 -15.54 15.57 13.40
N GLN A 99 -16.78 15.09 13.35
CA GLN A 99 -17.29 13.97 12.53
C GLN A 99 -17.32 14.22 11.01
N GLY A 100 -17.05 15.43 10.53
CA GLY A 100 -16.99 15.78 9.11
C GLY A 100 -15.57 15.96 8.62
N VAL A 101 -14.93 14.90 8.12
CA VAL A 101 -13.52 14.96 7.69
C VAL A 101 -13.42 15.56 6.29
N SER A 102 -13.11 16.86 6.21
CA SER A 102 -12.80 17.58 4.97
C SER A 102 -11.59 16.96 4.25
N VAL A 103 -11.41 17.27 2.95
CA VAL A 103 -10.23 16.82 2.21
C VAL A 103 -8.94 17.28 2.88
N HIS A 104 -8.86 18.54 3.33
CA HIS A 104 -7.69 19.09 4.02
C HIS A 104 -7.37 18.32 5.31
N GLN A 105 -8.37 17.93 6.11
CA GLN A 105 -8.14 17.10 7.30
C GLN A 105 -7.61 15.71 6.93
N ARG A 106 -8.08 15.11 5.85
CA ARG A 106 -7.56 13.81 5.38
C ARG A 106 -6.11 13.93 4.94
N LEU A 107 -5.78 14.93 4.14
CA LEU A 107 -4.42 15.18 3.65
C LEU A 107 -3.46 15.48 4.81
N ALA A 108 -3.89 16.27 5.78
CA ALA A 108 -3.05 16.57 6.94
C ALA A 108 -2.82 15.35 7.84
N ASN A 109 -3.83 14.48 8.01
CA ASN A 109 -3.63 13.19 8.68
C ASN A 109 -2.68 12.26 7.89
N VAL A 110 -2.68 12.30 6.56
CA VAL A 110 -1.68 11.59 5.75
C VAL A 110 -0.28 12.13 6.03
N LYS A 111 -0.08 13.45 6.02
CA LYS A 111 1.22 14.09 6.35
C LYS A 111 1.73 13.64 7.74
N LEU A 112 0.87 13.73 8.76
CA LEU A 112 1.21 13.32 10.13
C LEU A 112 1.57 11.84 10.22
N LEU A 113 0.79 10.97 9.59
CA LEU A 113 1.06 9.53 9.64
C LEU A 113 2.35 9.17 8.90
N VAL A 114 2.59 9.73 7.72
CA VAL A 114 3.84 9.51 6.96
C VAL A 114 5.06 10.01 7.74
N GLY A 115 4.95 11.15 8.42
CA GLY A 115 6.02 11.70 9.26
C GLY A 115 6.16 11.05 10.65
N SER A 116 5.20 10.24 11.09
CA SER A 116 5.20 9.68 12.45
C SER A 116 6.37 8.72 12.70
N ALA A 117 6.86 8.66 13.95
CA ALA A 117 8.01 7.81 14.33
C ALA A 117 7.88 6.33 13.90
N GLY A 118 6.65 5.81 13.85
CA GLY A 118 6.41 4.41 13.48
C GLY A 118 6.30 4.13 11.99
N PHE A 119 6.03 5.13 11.14
CA PHE A 119 5.87 4.97 9.69
C PHE A 119 6.95 5.70 8.87
N GLY A 120 7.54 6.77 9.39
CA GLY A 120 8.58 7.56 8.70
C GLY A 120 9.81 6.73 8.34
N ARG A 121 10.15 5.72 9.14
CA ARG A 121 11.25 4.78 8.86
C ARG A 121 10.97 3.77 7.75
N LEU A 122 9.72 3.68 7.24
CA LEU A 122 9.34 2.69 6.23
C LEU A 122 9.60 3.16 4.80
N GLY A 123 10.09 4.39 4.60
CA GLY A 123 10.36 4.93 3.26
C GLY A 123 9.09 5.05 2.40
N LEU A 124 7.95 5.36 3.03
CA LEU A 124 6.68 5.49 2.33
C LEU A 124 6.72 6.66 1.34
N ARG A 125 6.07 6.47 0.19
CA ARG A 125 5.90 7.52 -0.82
C ARG A 125 4.43 7.90 -0.94
N VAL A 126 4.17 9.18 -1.19
CA VAL A 126 2.82 9.71 -1.42
C VAL A 126 2.75 10.14 -2.88
N ARG A 127 1.71 9.71 -3.58
CA ARG A 127 1.41 10.16 -4.94
C ARG A 127 -0.02 10.69 -5.01
N ILE A 128 -0.19 11.86 -5.60
CA ILE A 128 -1.47 12.53 -5.84
C ILE A 128 -1.78 12.49 -7.33
N PHE A 129 -3.05 12.26 -7.68
CA PHE A 129 -3.51 12.11 -9.07
C PHE A 129 -4.44 13.23 -9.55
N GLU A 130 -4.91 14.08 -8.64
CA GLU A 130 -5.91 15.12 -8.91
C GLU A 130 -5.34 16.50 -8.55
N GLN A 131 -5.37 17.45 -9.49
CA GLN A 131 -4.81 18.79 -9.29
C GLN A 131 -5.42 19.49 -8.07
N GLU A 132 -6.75 19.43 -7.92
CA GLU A 132 -7.45 20.03 -6.77
C GLU A 132 -6.97 19.49 -5.42
N VAL A 133 -6.52 18.23 -5.39
CA VAL A 133 -6.02 17.56 -4.19
C VAL A 133 -4.56 17.97 -3.94
N LEU A 134 -3.78 18.18 -4.99
CA LEU A 134 -2.43 18.74 -4.90
C LEU A 134 -2.47 20.18 -4.37
N ASP A 135 -3.33 21.03 -4.93
CA ASP A 135 -3.53 22.40 -4.45
C ASP A 135 -3.93 22.40 -2.97
N ALA A 136 -4.81 21.47 -2.58
CA ALA A 136 -5.23 21.31 -1.18
C ALA A 136 -4.12 20.79 -0.25
N TRP A 137 -3.16 20.03 -0.78
CA TRP A 137 -1.98 19.53 -0.09
C TRP A 137 -0.96 20.66 0.14
N GLU A 138 -0.71 21.46 -0.90
CA GLU A 138 0.23 22.59 -0.89
C GLU A 138 -0.27 23.79 -0.09
N ALA A 139 -1.59 24.03 -0.10
CA ALA A 139 -2.22 25.06 0.73
C ALA A 139 -2.00 24.83 2.23
N ASP A 140 -1.66 23.60 2.63
CA ASP A 140 -1.19 23.22 3.96
C ASP A 140 -1.88 23.94 5.13
N ARG A 141 -3.21 23.90 5.16
CA ARG A 141 -4.03 24.67 6.12
C ARG A 141 -3.72 24.44 7.60
N TYR A 142 -2.97 23.39 7.91
CA TYR A 142 -2.58 23.01 9.26
C TYR A 142 -1.08 23.23 9.56
N GLY A 143 -0.32 23.82 8.63
CA GLY A 143 1.06 24.23 8.85
C GLY A 143 2.03 23.08 9.14
N LEU A 144 1.81 21.91 8.52
CA LEU A 144 2.63 20.71 8.73
C LEU A 144 3.86 20.64 7.79
N GLY A 145 3.96 21.56 6.85
CA GLY A 145 4.93 21.56 5.77
C GLY A 145 4.47 20.80 4.53
N SER A 146 5.03 21.17 3.38
CA SER A 146 4.85 20.45 2.12
C SER A 146 5.77 19.23 2.12
N GLY A 147 5.28 18.11 2.64
CA GLY A 147 5.98 16.82 2.55
C GLY A 147 6.23 16.42 1.10
N LYS A 148 7.25 15.59 0.86
CA LYS A 148 7.59 15.08 -0.48
C LYS A 148 6.40 14.31 -1.07
N VAL A 149 5.93 14.74 -2.24
CA VAL A 149 4.79 14.13 -2.93
C VAL A 149 5.10 14.03 -4.43
N GLU A 150 4.70 12.92 -5.03
CA GLU A 150 4.72 12.73 -6.48
C GLU A 150 3.36 13.17 -7.07
N PHE A 151 3.37 13.78 -8.25
CA PHE A 151 2.15 14.14 -8.97
C PHE A 151 2.19 13.60 -10.39
N GLY A 152 1.05 13.13 -10.90
CA GLY A 152 0.89 12.64 -12.28
C GLY A 152 -0.46 11.96 -12.46
N GLY A 153 -0.88 11.74 -13.70
CA GLY A 153 -2.19 11.15 -13.99
C GLY A 153 -2.31 9.72 -13.45
N PHE A 154 -3.52 9.31 -13.05
CA PHE A 154 -3.75 7.93 -12.61
C PHE A 154 -3.53 6.91 -13.75
N ASP A 155 -3.87 7.29 -14.99
CA ASP A 155 -3.67 6.43 -16.17
C ASP A 155 -2.18 6.23 -16.52
N GLU A 156 -1.32 7.16 -16.09
CA GLU A 156 0.14 7.08 -16.26
C GLU A 156 0.80 6.27 -15.14
N PHE A 157 0.07 6.00 -14.06
CA PHE A 157 0.58 5.24 -12.93
C PHE A 157 0.67 3.76 -13.30
N LYS A 158 1.85 3.37 -13.75
CA LYS A 158 2.23 1.98 -13.82
C LYS A 158 2.60 1.53 -12.42
N MET A 159 1.83 0.59 -11.89
CA MET A 159 2.36 -0.25 -10.82
C MET A 159 3.60 -0.90 -11.43
N ASP A 160 4.78 -0.57 -10.92
CA ASP A 160 6.00 -1.21 -11.38
C ASP A 160 5.72 -2.72 -11.38
N ASP A 161 5.74 -3.35 -12.55
CA ASP A 161 5.67 -4.79 -12.69
C ASP A 161 6.97 -5.34 -12.10
N VAL A 162 7.08 -5.35 -10.77
CA VAL A 162 8.17 -6.01 -10.04
C VAL A 162 7.86 -7.50 -9.94
N ASN A 163 7.41 -8.08 -11.05
CA ASN A 163 7.61 -9.48 -11.37
C ASN A 163 8.95 -9.65 -12.10
N ASP A 164 9.91 -8.79 -11.81
CA ASP A 164 11.25 -8.95 -12.30
C ASP A 164 11.99 -9.87 -11.34
N PHE A 165 11.50 -11.12 -11.21
CA PHE A 165 12.25 -12.19 -10.58
C PHE A 165 13.65 -12.26 -11.20
N ASP A 166 13.77 -11.96 -12.49
CA ASP A 166 15.04 -11.89 -13.21
C ASP A 166 15.93 -10.74 -12.70
N LYS A 167 15.40 -9.54 -12.46
CA LYS A 167 16.17 -8.44 -11.84
C LYS A 167 16.45 -8.64 -10.35
N PHE A 168 15.55 -9.27 -9.61
CA PHE A 168 15.84 -9.67 -8.23
C PHE A 168 16.94 -10.74 -8.22
N LYS A 169 16.88 -11.71 -9.13
CA LYS A 169 17.90 -12.75 -9.32
C LYS A 169 19.23 -12.13 -9.76
N GLU A 170 19.25 -11.22 -10.72
CA GLU A 170 20.46 -10.47 -11.11
C GLU A 170 21.03 -9.70 -9.92
N LYS A 171 20.18 -9.05 -9.13
CA LYS A 171 20.61 -8.31 -7.94
C LYS A 171 21.20 -9.24 -6.86
N VAL A 172 20.55 -10.37 -6.61
CA VAL A 172 21.03 -11.37 -5.62
C VAL A 172 22.33 -12.03 -6.09
N LEU A 173 22.49 -12.28 -7.39
CA LEU A 173 23.69 -12.92 -7.94
C LEU A 173 24.87 -11.96 -8.05
N ASN A 174 24.62 -10.66 -8.27
CA ASN A 174 25.69 -9.71 -8.62
C ASN A 174 25.93 -8.61 -7.57
N GLU A 175 25.03 -8.40 -6.60
CA GLU A 175 25.15 -7.35 -5.59
C GLU A 175 25.15 -7.92 -4.16
N GLU A 176 25.89 -7.27 -3.27
CA GLU A 176 25.83 -7.57 -1.84
C GLU A 176 24.50 -7.08 -1.25
N ILE A 177 23.67 -8.01 -0.78
CA ILE A 177 22.37 -7.66 -0.19
C ILE A 177 22.60 -7.23 1.25
N VAL A 178 22.14 -6.03 1.59
CA VAL A 178 22.26 -5.47 2.93
C VAL A 178 20.87 -5.26 3.53
N CYS A 179 20.70 -5.64 4.80
CA CYS A 179 19.47 -5.37 5.53
C CYS A 179 19.23 -3.86 5.63
N SER A 180 18.08 -3.37 5.17
CA SER A 180 17.71 -1.95 5.26
C SER A 180 17.45 -1.45 6.69
N VAL A 181 17.39 -2.36 7.68
CA VAL A 181 17.13 -2.04 9.09
C VAL A 181 18.41 -2.03 9.92
N CYS A 182 19.27 -3.04 9.78
CA CYS A 182 20.47 -3.21 10.61
C CYS A 182 21.78 -3.08 9.84
N HIS A 183 21.72 -2.84 8.52
CA HIS A 183 22.88 -2.70 7.63
C HIS A 183 23.86 -3.87 7.61
N THR A 184 23.43 -5.03 8.11
CA THR A 184 24.20 -6.28 8.05
C THR A 184 24.09 -6.88 6.65
N SER A 185 25.22 -7.36 6.13
CA SER A 185 25.29 -8.14 4.91
C SER A 185 24.51 -9.45 5.07
N ILE A 186 23.64 -9.73 4.12
CA ILE A 186 22.79 -10.91 4.05
C ILE A 186 23.38 -11.81 2.97
N ASP A 187 24.04 -12.87 3.40
CA ASP A 187 24.47 -13.95 2.52
C ASP A 187 23.27 -14.89 2.29
N VAL A 188 22.61 -14.72 1.15
CA VAL A 188 21.41 -15.50 0.76
C VAL A 188 21.78 -16.96 0.43
N PHE A 189 23.05 -17.25 0.19
CA PHE A 189 23.52 -18.56 -0.26
C PHE A 189 24.23 -19.37 0.83
N LYS A 190 24.41 -18.80 2.03
CA LYS A 190 25.24 -19.38 3.10
C LYS A 190 24.80 -20.77 3.57
N ASP A 191 23.55 -21.14 3.32
CA ASP A 191 22.93 -22.40 3.74
C ASP A 191 22.14 -23.07 2.62
N VAL A 192 22.47 -22.82 1.34
CA VAL A 192 21.82 -23.51 0.22
C VAL A 192 22.49 -24.88 0.02
N PRO A 193 21.81 -26.00 0.30
CA PRO A 193 22.39 -27.31 0.05
C PRO A 193 22.61 -27.50 -1.46
N LEU A 194 23.68 -28.21 -1.81
CA LEU A 194 23.90 -28.71 -3.16
C LEU A 194 22.89 -29.84 -3.43
N LEU A 195 21.72 -29.46 -3.94
CA LEU A 195 20.66 -30.38 -4.32
C LEU A 195 20.87 -30.77 -5.79
N THR A 196 21.16 -32.05 -6.03
CA THR A 196 21.44 -32.58 -7.36
C THR A 196 20.35 -33.51 -7.85
N THR A 197 19.47 -33.98 -6.96
CA THR A 197 18.36 -34.86 -7.27
C THR A 197 17.02 -34.28 -6.85
N ARG A 198 15.94 -34.81 -7.45
CA ARG A 198 14.56 -34.40 -7.17
C ARG A 198 14.13 -34.84 -5.77
N GLU A 199 14.66 -35.98 -5.31
CA GLU A 199 14.45 -36.53 -3.98
C GLU A 199 15.08 -35.63 -2.91
N GLU A 200 16.36 -35.23 -3.09
CA GLU A 200 17.05 -34.27 -2.21
C GLU A 200 16.30 -32.94 -2.11
N LEU A 201 15.80 -32.44 -3.25
CA LEU A 201 14.98 -31.22 -3.29
C LEU A 201 13.66 -31.38 -2.51
N SER A 202 12.99 -32.52 -2.65
CA SER A 202 11.73 -32.79 -1.96
C SER A 202 11.91 -32.94 -0.45
N GLU A 203 13.04 -33.50 -0.01
CA GLU A 203 13.37 -33.67 1.41
C GLU A 203 13.75 -32.32 2.04
N PHE A 204 14.57 -31.52 1.36
CA PHE A 204 14.91 -30.16 1.79
C PHE A 204 13.67 -29.25 1.87
N LEU A 205 12.79 -29.30 0.87
CA LEU A 205 11.54 -28.53 0.89
C LEU A 205 10.52 -29.10 1.89
N GLY A 206 10.63 -30.36 2.30
CA GLY A 206 9.78 -30.99 3.31
C GLY A 206 9.97 -30.42 4.73
N GLU A 207 11.13 -29.82 5.01
CA GLU A 207 11.41 -29.11 6.27
C GLU A 207 10.81 -27.70 6.32
N PHE A 208 10.48 -27.12 5.17
CA PHE A 208 9.80 -25.84 5.08
C PHE A 208 8.30 -26.07 4.85
N PRO A 209 7.39 -25.41 5.59
CA PRO A 209 5.97 -25.57 5.34
C PRO A 209 5.69 -25.14 3.89
N LEU A 210 5.20 -26.10 3.09
CA LEU A 210 4.89 -25.95 1.68
C LEU A 210 4.34 -24.54 1.40
N ILE A 211 5.13 -23.72 0.69
CA ILE A 211 4.59 -22.54 0.05
C ILE A 211 3.68 -23.06 -1.03
N VAL A 212 2.39 -23.16 -0.71
CA VAL A 212 1.36 -23.28 -1.72
C VAL A 212 1.40 -21.98 -2.48
N ASP A 213 2.10 -21.97 -3.61
CA ASP A 213 1.89 -20.95 -4.63
C ASP A 213 0.44 -21.16 -5.09
N SER A 214 -0.50 -20.46 -4.46
CA SER A 214 -1.91 -20.53 -4.79
C SER A 214 -2.15 -19.76 -6.08
N TYR A 215 -1.51 -20.22 -7.16
CA TYR A 215 -1.92 -20.01 -8.53
C TYR A 215 -2.74 -21.23 -9.00
N GLU A 216 -3.78 -21.59 -8.24
CA GLU A 216 -4.91 -22.30 -8.85
C GLU A 216 -5.92 -21.28 -9.34
N TYR A 217 -5.78 -20.94 -10.61
CA TYR A 217 -6.88 -20.50 -11.46
C TYR A 217 -7.91 -21.64 -11.52
N ARG A 218 -8.84 -21.69 -10.55
CA ARG A 218 -10.04 -22.52 -10.67
C ARG A 218 -11.26 -21.64 -10.88
N SER A 219 -11.54 -21.51 -12.16
CA SER A 219 -12.85 -21.18 -12.71
C SER A 219 -13.76 -22.39 -12.56
N SER A 220 -14.77 -22.36 -11.68
CA SER A 220 -16.02 -23.11 -11.86
C SER A 220 -17.03 -22.90 -10.73
N TRP A 221 -18.25 -22.63 -11.18
CA TRP A 221 -19.56 -22.47 -10.54
C TRP A 221 -19.88 -23.34 -9.31
N LEU A 222 -20.42 -22.73 -8.26
CA LEU A 222 -21.83 -22.81 -7.81
C LEU A 222 -22.15 -21.63 -6.89
#